data_AF-A0A958C659-F1
#
_entry.id   AF-A0A958C659-F1
#
_cell.length_a   1.000
_cell.length_b   1.000
_cell.length_c   1.000
_cell.angle_alpha   90.00
_cell.angle_beta   90.00
_cell.angle_gamma   90.00
#
_symmetry.space_group_name_H-M   'P 1'
#
loop_
_entity.id
_entity.type
_entity.pdbx_description
1 polymer ?
#
loop_
_entity_poly.entity_id
_entity_poly.type
_entity_poly.pdbx_seq_one_letter_code
_entity_poly.pdbx_strand_id
1 'polypeptide(L)'
;VVQLARNSGFIAACNAGVEAARGQVLVLLNNDTEAEPGWLQALVEGLLAHPAAGSAASKMLLFDQRDHLHTTGDMMGVDGIPRNRGVWERDDGQYDSQQQVFGACGGAAAYRREAWQQAGGFDPSLFMYM
;
A
#
# COMPACT_ATOMS: atom_id res chain seq x y z
N VAL A 1 16.98 -6.23 -10.56
CA VAL A 1 16.34 -5.01 -11.13
C VAL A 1 15.57 -5.43 -12.37
N VAL A 2 14.31 -5.03 -12.49
CA VAL A 2 13.50 -5.20 -13.71
C VAL A 2 13.47 -3.84 -14.40
N GLN A 3 14.02 -3.73 -15.60
CA GLN A 3 14.09 -2.47 -16.35
C GLN A 3 13.11 -2.49 -17.51
N LEU A 4 12.26 -1.47 -17.60
CA LEU A 4 11.35 -1.26 -18.73
C LEU A 4 12.07 -0.50 -19.86
N ALA A 5 11.67 -0.77 -21.10
CA ALA A 5 12.28 -0.14 -22.27
C ALA A 5 11.99 1.37 -22.39
N ARG A 6 10.94 1.85 -21.73
CA ARG A 6 10.52 3.26 -21.66
C ARG A 6 9.83 3.53 -20.32
N ASN A 7 9.60 4.80 -20.01
CA ASN A 7 8.72 5.16 -18.91
C ASN A 7 7.27 4.79 -19.26
N SER A 8 6.79 3.69 -18.67
CA SER A 8 5.41 3.19 -18.84
C SER A 8 4.52 3.50 -17.63
N GLY A 9 4.98 4.37 -16.72
CA GLY A 9 4.24 4.75 -15.52
C GLY A 9 4.39 3.76 -14.36
N PHE A 10 3.85 4.19 -13.22
CA PHE A 10 3.83 3.44 -11.95
C PHE A 10 3.16 2.08 -12.12
N ILE A 11 1.99 2.06 -12.75
CA ILE A 11 1.15 0.87 -12.90
C ILE A 11 1.89 -0.25 -13.63
N ALA A 12 2.44 0.06 -14.81
CA ALA A 12 3.19 -0.91 -15.60
C ALA A 12 4.47 -1.37 -14.89
N ALA A 13 5.14 -0.49 -14.15
CA ALA A 13 6.32 -0.83 -13.37
C ALA A 13 6.00 -1.78 -12.20
N CYS A 14 4.94 -1.51 -11.44
CA CYS A 14 4.47 -2.38 -10.37
C CYS A 14 4.05 -3.75 -10.90
N ASN A 15 3.25 -3.80 -11.96
CA ASN A 15 2.83 -5.06 -12.58
C ASN A 15 4.03 -5.89 -13.05
N ALA A 16 5.01 -5.28 -13.73
CA ALA A 16 6.23 -5.96 -14.16
C ALA A 16 7.10 -6.44 -12.98
N GLY A 17 7.17 -5.66 -11.90
CA GLY A 17 7.85 -6.05 -10.67
C GLY A 17 7.20 -7.25 -9.98
N VAL A 18 5.87 -7.26 -9.90
CA VAL A 18 5.09 -8.36 -9.32
C VAL A 18 5.22 -9.65 -10.13
N GLU A 19 5.22 -9.55 -11.46
CA GLU A 19 5.43 -10.71 -12.34
C GLU A 19 6.80 -11.37 -12.12
N ALA A 20 7.85 -10.56 -11.90
CA ALA A 20 9.18 -11.07 -11.59
C ALA A 20 9.35 -11.56 -10.15
N ALA A 21 8.46 -11.16 -9.23
CA ALA A 21 8.53 -11.51 -7.82
C ALA A 21 8.13 -12.97 -7.58
N ARG A 22 8.72 -13.61 -6.56
CA ARG A 22 8.46 -15.03 -6.20
C ARG A 22 7.79 -15.23 -4.85
N GLY A 23 7.67 -14.17 -4.04
CA GLY A 23 7.08 -14.25 -2.69
C GLY A 23 5.56 -14.44 -2.73
N GLN A 24 5.01 -15.09 -1.70
CA GLN A 24 3.56 -15.25 -1.53
C GLN A 24 2.87 -13.95 -1.08
N VAL A 25 3.62 -13.08 -0.41
CA VAL A 25 3.25 -11.71 -0.11
C VAL A 25 4.04 -10.79 -1.04
N LEU A 26 3.32 -9.91 -1.72
CA LEU A 26 3.86 -8.85 -2.56
C LEU A 26 3.85 -7.58 -1.75
N VAL A 27 4.97 -6.86 -1.70
CA VAL A 27 5.05 -5.58 -1.00
C VAL A 27 5.47 -4.52 -2.00
N LEU A 28 4.63 -3.51 -2.17
CA LEU A 28 4.93 -2.31 -2.95
C LEU A 28 5.33 -1.20 -1.98
N LEU A 29 6.45 -0.56 -2.28
CA LEU A 29 7.00 0.56 -1.54
C LEU A 29 7.52 1.58 -2.54
N ASN A 30 7.06 2.82 -2.44
CA ASN A 30 7.57 3.88 -3.29
C ASN A 30 9.03 4.20 -2.98
N ASN A 31 9.76 4.63 -3.99
CA ASN A 31 11.19 4.94 -3.91
C ASN A 31 11.52 6.25 -3.17
N ASP A 32 10.52 7.05 -2.84
CA ASP A 32 10.61 8.30 -2.09
C ASP A 32 10.14 8.15 -0.62
N THR A 33 10.21 6.93 -0.08
CA THR A 33 9.81 6.61 1.30
C THR A 33 11.00 6.19 2.16
N GLU A 34 10.88 6.40 3.48
CA GLU A 34 11.77 5.83 4.48
C GLU A 34 11.02 4.77 5.29
N ALA A 35 11.55 3.54 5.30
CA ALA A 35 10.99 2.44 6.09
C ALA A 35 11.62 2.41 7.50
N GLU A 36 10.77 2.42 8.52
CA GLU A 36 11.18 2.22 9.91
C GLU A 36 11.74 0.79 10.13
N PRO A 37 12.64 0.58 11.10
CA PRO A 37 13.06 -0.75 11.50
C PRO A 37 11.86 -1.64 11.85
N GLY A 38 11.81 -2.84 11.27
CA GLY A 38 10.72 -3.78 11.50
C GLY A 38 9.44 -3.50 10.68
N TRP A 39 9.39 -2.41 9.89
CA TRP A 39 8.23 -2.05 9.05
C TRP A 39 7.71 -3.23 8.21
N LEU A 40 8.61 -3.87 7.47
CA LEU A 40 8.26 -4.98 6.59
C LEU A 40 7.69 -6.17 7.38
N GLN A 41 8.32 -6.50 8.52
CA GLN A 41 7.87 -7.59 9.37
C GLN A 41 6.47 -7.30 9.91
N ALA A 42 6.24 -6.11 10.49
CA ALA A 42 4.95 -5.72 11.03
C ALA A 42 3.84 -5.72 9.98
N LEU A 43 4.12 -5.22 8.76
CA LEU A 43 3.16 -5.19 7.66
C LEU A 43 2.79 -6.61 7.19
N VAL A 44 3.78 -7.49 7.03
CA VAL A 44 3.57 -8.87 6.60
C VAL A 44 2.86 -9.68 7.69
N GLU A 45 3.28 -9.58 8.94
CA GLU A 45 2.62 -10.24 10.07
C GLU A 45 1.18 -9.77 10.23
N GLY A 46 0.92 -8.46 10.07
CA GLY A 46 -0.42 -7.91 10.05
C GLY A 46 -1.28 -8.53 8.96
N LEU A 47 -0.78 -8.63 7.71
CA LEU A 47 -1.51 -9.30 6.64
C LEU A 47 -1.77 -10.78 6.97
N LEU A 48 -0.75 -11.51 7.43
CA LEU A 48 -0.84 -12.95 7.71
C LEU A 48 -1.80 -13.27 8.86
N ALA A 49 -1.88 -12.41 9.88
CA ALA A 49 -2.80 -12.55 11.00
C ALA A 49 -4.28 -12.44 10.59
N HIS A 50 -4.58 -11.88 9.41
CA HIS A 50 -5.94 -11.76 8.86
C HIS A 50 -6.08 -12.52 7.55
N PRO A 51 -6.37 -13.85 7.57
CA PRO A 51 -6.48 -14.68 6.36
C PRO A 51 -7.52 -14.22 5.34
N ALA A 52 -8.58 -13.54 5.79
CA ALA A 52 -9.64 -13.02 4.92
C ALA A 52 -9.24 -11.73 4.18
N ALA A 53 -8.17 -11.04 4.60
CA ALA A 53 -7.71 -9.82 3.96
C ALA A 53 -6.85 -10.13 2.74
N GLY A 54 -7.16 -9.51 1.60
CA GLY A 54 -6.34 -9.60 0.38
C GLY A 54 -5.11 -8.68 0.41
N SER A 55 -5.13 -7.63 1.22
CA SER A 55 -4.07 -6.64 1.34
C SER A 55 -4.00 -6.04 2.76
N ALA A 56 -2.88 -5.37 3.05
CA ALA A 56 -2.66 -4.59 4.25
C ALA A 56 -2.09 -3.22 3.89
N ALA A 57 -2.63 -2.17 4.50
CA ALA A 57 -2.15 -0.80 4.36
C ALA A 57 -1.04 -0.51 5.38
N SER A 58 0.02 0.17 4.94
CA SER A 58 0.96 0.77 5.89
C SER A 58 0.36 2.04 6.49
N LYS A 59 0.58 2.24 7.79
CA LYS A 59 0.56 3.59 8.38
C LYS A 59 1.74 4.36 7.77
N MET A 60 1.47 5.55 7.24
CA MET A 60 2.47 6.43 6.63
C MET A 60 2.42 7.80 7.29
N LEU A 61 3.59 8.37 7.56
CA LEU A 61 3.76 9.70 8.11
C LEU A 61 4.24 10.66 7.01
N LEU A 62 4.00 11.95 7.19
CA LEU A 62 4.56 12.98 6.32
C LEU A 62 6.08 13.05 6.52
N PHE A 63 6.82 13.12 5.42
CA PHE A 63 8.29 13.10 5.46
C PHE A 63 8.87 14.35 6.13
N ASP A 64 8.28 15.51 5.83
CA ASP A 64 8.64 16.84 6.34
C ASP A 64 8.00 17.16 7.70
N GLN A 65 6.99 16.38 8.11
CA GLN A 65 6.29 16.53 9.38
C GLN A 65 6.07 15.17 10.03
N ARG A 66 7.15 14.59 10.58
CA ARG A 66 7.23 13.19 11.03
C ARG A 66 6.30 12.82 12.19
N ASP A 67 5.60 13.77 12.79
CA ASP A 67 4.57 13.53 13.78
C ASP A 67 3.15 13.65 13.21
N HIS A 68 2.99 13.79 11.90
CA HIS A 68 1.70 13.89 11.21
C HIS A 68 1.51 12.76 10.21
N LEU A 69 0.27 12.30 10.13
CA LEU A 69 -0.12 11.18 9.28
C LEU A 69 -0.29 11.64 7.83
N HIS A 70 0.35 10.90 6.91
CA HIS A 70 -0.01 10.94 5.50
C HIS A 70 -1.30 10.15 5.27
N THR A 71 -1.35 8.92 5.79
CA THR A 71 -2.53 8.04 5.73
C THR A 71 -2.35 6.82 6.64
N THR A 72 -3.45 6.23 7.07
CA THR A 72 -3.50 4.92 7.75
C THR A 72 -4.31 3.88 6.99
N GLY A 73 -4.55 4.15 5.70
CA GLY A 73 -5.44 3.41 4.82
C GLY A 73 -6.51 4.31 4.20
N ASP A 74 -7.25 3.76 3.25
CA ASP A 74 -8.26 4.51 2.49
C ASP A 74 -9.66 4.24 3.04
N MET A 75 -10.56 5.18 2.76
CA MET A 75 -11.97 5.12 3.09
C MET A 75 -12.80 5.42 1.83
N MET A 76 -13.96 4.79 1.73
CA MET A 76 -14.97 5.12 0.73
C MET A 76 -16.20 5.67 1.45
N GLY A 77 -16.53 6.94 1.19
CA GLY A 77 -17.76 7.52 1.73
C GLY A 77 -19.00 6.98 1.03
N VAL A 78 -20.15 7.07 1.71
CA VAL A 78 -21.46 6.74 1.11
C VAL A 78 -21.83 7.67 -0.06
N ASP A 79 -21.14 8.80 -0.16
CA ASP A 79 -21.19 9.75 -1.28
C ASP A 79 -20.33 9.33 -2.48
N GLY A 80 -19.63 8.19 -2.39
CA GLY A 80 -18.71 7.69 -3.42
C GLY A 80 -17.38 8.44 -3.48
N ILE A 81 -17.09 9.30 -2.50
CA ILE A 81 -15.85 10.08 -2.48
C ILE A 81 -14.79 9.32 -1.66
N PRO A 82 -13.63 8.98 -2.26
CA PRO A 82 -12.53 8.38 -1.54
C PRO A 82 -11.87 9.39 -0.59
N ARG A 83 -11.39 8.93 0.55
CA ARG A 83 -10.72 9.74 1.58
C ARG A 83 -9.56 8.96 2.18
N ASN A 84 -8.53 9.68 2.63
CA ASN A 84 -7.42 9.10 3.37
C ASN A 84 -7.73 9.12 4.88
N ARG A 85 -7.54 7.99 5.56
CA ARG A 85 -7.85 7.85 6.99
C ARG A 85 -6.75 8.48 7.84
N GLY A 86 -7.12 9.47 8.65
CA GLY A 86 -6.23 10.16 9.58
C GLY A 86 -5.30 11.20 8.93
N VAL A 87 -5.49 11.52 7.65
CA VAL A 87 -4.61 12.47 6.94
C VAL A 87 -4.52 13.82 7.65
N TRP A 88 -3.30 14.31 7.81
CA TRP A 88 -2.94 15.56 8.52
C TRP A 88 -3.24 15.58 10.02
N GLU A 89 -3.72 14.49 10.61
CA GLU A 89 -3.80 14.38 12.06
C GLU A 89 -2.39 14.13 12.62
N ARG A 90 -2.16 14.65 13.84
CA ARG A 90 -0.97 14.30 14.61
C ARG A 90 -1.05 12.81 15.01
N ASP A 91 0.07 12.12 14.94
CA ASP A 91 0.18 10.73 15.37
C ASP A 91 0.43 10.66 16.89
N ASP A 92 -0.65 10.50 17.64
CA ASP A 92 -0.64 10.30 19.09
C ASP A 92 -0.85 8.81 19.44
N GLY A 93 -0.70 7.89 18.47
CA GLY A 93 -0.89 6.44 18.63
C GLY A 93 -2.34 5.97 18.43
N GLN A 94 -3.24 6.84 17.98
CA GLN A 94 -4.66 6.56 17.79
C GLN A 94 -4.94 5.49 16.70
N TYR A 95 -3.92 5.15 15.90
CA TYR A 95 -3.99 4.16 14.83
C TYR A 95 -2.99 3.01 14.98
N ASP A 96 -2.46 2.77 16.18
CA ASP A 96 -1.48 1.69 16.43
C ASP A 96 -2.13 0.30 16.52
N SER A 97 -3.46 0.25 16.63
CA SER A 97 -4.23 -0.99 16.55
C SER A 97 -4.56 -1.34 15.10
N GLN A 98 -4.50 -2.64 14.78
CA GLN A 98 -4.96 -3.15 13.49
C GLN A 98 -6.45 -2.93 13.32
N GLN A 99 -6.85 -2.34 12.20
CA GLN A 99 -8.26 -2.10 11.86
C GLN A 99 -8.51 -2.39 10.39
N GLN A 100 -9.75 -2.74 10.07
CA GLN A 100 -10.18 -2.88 8.69
C GLN A 100 -10.26 -1.51 8.03
N VAL A 101 -9.69 -1.39 6.83
CA VAL A 101 -9.75 -0.20 5.97
C VAL A 101 -10.28 -0.58 4.60
N PHE A 102 -10.79 0.40 3.84
CA PHE A 102 -11.34 0.13 2.50
C PHE A 102 -10.24 -0.25 1.51
N GLY A 103 -9.10 0.43 1.59
CA GLY A 103 -7.98 0.24 0.69
C GLY A 103 -6.65 0.60 1.33
N ALA A 104 -5.58 0.35 0.59
CA ALA A 104 -4.22 0.70 0.97
C ALA A 104 -3.66 1.71 -0.01
N CYS A 105 -3.00 2.73 0.52
CA CYS A 105 -2.24 3.67 -0.29
C CYS A 105 -1.15 2.93 -1.09
N GLY A 106 -1.07 3.21 -2.39
CA GLY A 106 -0.06 2.62 -3.28
C GLY A 106 1.39 2.97 -2.90
N GLY A 107 1.60 3.93 -2.00
CA GLY A 107 2.93 4.31 -1.50
C GLY A 107 3.59 3.25 -0.62
N ALA A 108 2.81 2.47 0.13
CA ALA A 108 3.32 1.39 0.98
C ALA A 108 2.19 0.40 1.32
N ALA A 109 2.18 -0.76 0.66
CA ALA A 109 1.13 -1.77 0.83
C ALA A 109 1.65 -3.19 0.64
N ALA A 110 1.03 -4.13 1.35
CA ALA A 110 1.23 -5.56 1.14
C ALA A 110 -0.02 -6.20 0.52
N TYR A 111 0.17 -7.16 -0.38
CA TYR A 111 -0.88 -7.90 -1.05
C TYR A 111 -0.58 -9.40 -0.98
N ARG A 112 -1.61 -10.22 -0.77
CA ARG A 112 -1.50 -11.65 -1.04
C ARG A 112 -1.39 -11.83 -2.55
N ARG A 113 -0.45 -12.66 -2.99
CA ARG A 113 -0.29 -12.97 -4.42
C ARG A 113 -1.59 -13.51 -5.03
N GLU A 114 -2.30 -14.37 -4.31
CA GLU A 114 -3.58 -14.94 -4.78
C GLU A 114 -4.63 -13.84 -4.99
N ALA A 115 -4.76 -12.91 -4.05
CA ALA A 115 -5.69 -11.79 -4.18
C ALA A 115 -5.31 -10.86 -5.35
N TRP A 116 -4.01 -10.60 -5.52
CA TRP A 116 -3.51 -9.84 -6.67
C TRP A 116 -3.86 -10.50 -8.01
N GLN A 117 -3.64 -11.81 -8.11
CA GLN A 117 -3.95 -12.57 -9.33
C GLN A 117 -5.44 -12.63 -9.62
N GLN A 118 -6.27 -12.82 -8.58
CA GLN A 118 -7.73 -12.81 -8.72
C GLN A 118 -8.26 -11.44 -9.18
N ALA A 119 -7.65 -10.35 -8.73
CA ALA A 119 -8.00 -8.99 -9.14
C ALA A 119 -7.49 -8.62 -10.55
N GLY A 120 -6.55 -9.39 -11.12
CA GLY A 120 -5.91 -9.07 -12.40
C GLY A 120 -4.77 -8.05 -12.31
N GLY A 121 -4.26 -7.78 -11.09
CA GLY A 121 -3.27 -6.75 -10.83
C GLY A 121 -3.82 -5.32 -10.98
N PHE A 122 -2.93 -4.35 -11.20
CA PHE A 122 -3.38 -2.98 -11.47
C PHE A 122 -3.83 -2.81 -12.92
N ASP A 123 -4.88 -2.02 -13.13
CA ASP A 123 -5.47 -1.78 -14.46
C ASP A 123 -4.45 -1.10 -15.39
N PRO A 124 -3.99 -1.78 -16.46
CA PRO A 124 -2.95 -1.26 -17.35
C PRO A 124 -3.39 -0.05 -18.20
N SER A 125 -4.67 0.33 -18.17
CA SER A 125 -5.14 1.58 -18.77
C SER A 125 -4.75 2.82 -17.97
N LEU A 126 -4.37 2.64 -16.70
CA LEU A 126 -3.88 3.69 -15.80
C LEU A 126 -2.35 3.87 -15.92
N PHE A 127 -1.86 5.08 -15.62
CA PHE A 127 -0.44 5.43 -15.75
C PHE A 127 0.26 5.62 -14.39
N MET A 128 -0.12 6.64 -13.62
CA MET A 128 0.49 6.98 -12.32
C MET A 128 -0.44 6.78 -11.11
N TYR A 129 -1.75 6.95 -11.30
CA TYR A 129 -2.72 6.94 -10.21
C TYR A 129 -3.68 5.76 -10.36
N MET A 130 -4.16 5.26 -9.23
CA MET A 130 -5.06 4.12 -9.08
C MET A 130 -6.44 4.56 -8.62
#